data_AF-A0A959PC92-F1
#
_entry.id   AF-A0A959PC92-F1
#
_cell.length_a   1.000
_cell.length_b   1.000
_cell.length_c   1.000
_cell.angle_alpha   90.00
_cell.angle_beta   90.00
_cell.angle_gamma   90.00
#
_symmetry.space_group_name_H-M   'P 1'
#
loop_
_entity.id
_entity.type
_entity.pdbx_description
1 polymer ?
#
loop_
_entity_poly.entity_id
_entity_poly.type
_entity_poly.pdbx_seq_one_letter_code
_entity_poly.pdbx_strand_id
1 'polypeptide(L)'
;MINLINNLAKKFFGTKADKDIEEIQPYVDQINKIFAELQNISDDALRGKTAELKQRIADHLSEERKQIDELSAKADNPETDVEEKERLYDQIDQIEKDSIDKVEEVLLEILPEAFAVVKETARRLKENGKLVVTATEMDRDLAATKGYVKIEGGYATYPKTWLAGGTEVTWDMVHYDVQLIGGVALHKGRIAEMATGEGKTLVATLPVYLNALAGRGVHLVTVNDYLAKRDSEWMGPLYEFHGLKVDCIDKHQPNSNERRAAYNADITFGTNNEFGFDYLRDNMAREAGDLVQRKHNYAIVDEVDSVLI
;
A
#
# COMPACT_ATOMS: atom_id res chain seq x y z
N MET A 1 33.23 -32.12 -9.14
CA MET A 1 33.19 -32.48 -7.70
C MET A 1 32.44 -31.43 -6.88
N ILE A 2 32.80 -30.14 -6.97
CA ILE A 2 32.11 -29.04 -6.26
C ILE A 2 30.62 -28.92 -6.65
N ASN A 3 30.28 -28.98 -7.94
CA ASN A 3 28.86 -28.97 -8.38
C ASN A 3 28.08 -30.21 -7.91
N LEU A 4 28.74 -31.35 -7.72
CA LEU A 4 28.11 -32.57 -7.22
C LEU A 4 27.82 -32.44 -5.72
N ILE A 5 28.77 -31.90 -4.95
CA ILE A 5 28.62 -31.60 -3.52
C ILE A 5 27.54 -30.52 -3.30
N ASN A 6 27.51 -29.46 -4.12
CA ASN A 6 26.48 -28.42 -4.06
C ASN A 6 25.09 -28.96 -4.42
N ASN A 7 24.97 -29.84 -5.42
CA ASN A 7 23.70 -30.47 -5.77
C ASN A 7 23.23 -31.49 -4.72
N LEU A 8 24.15 -32.22 -4.08
CA LEU A 8 23.85 -33.08 -2.94
C LEU A 8 23.42 -32.26 -1.72
N ALA A 9 24.13 -31.18 -1.38
CA ALA A 9 23.77 -30.29 -0.28
C ALA A 9 22.40 -29.62 -0.50
N LYS A 10 22.10 -29.11 -1.71
CA LYS A 10 20.77 -28.58 -2.08
C LYS A 10 19.67 -29.64 -1.95
N LYS A 11 19.96 -30.89 -2.29
CA LYS A 11 19.00 -32.00 -2.20
C LYS A 11 18.73 -32.46 -0.77
N PHE A 12 19.67 -32.23 0.15
CA PHE A 12 19.53 -32.59 1.57
C PHE A 12 19.08 -31.42 2.47
N PHE A 13 19.36 -30.17 2.11
CA PHE A 13 19.08 -28.98 2.93
C PHE A 13 18.18 -27.93 2.25
N GLY A 14 17.68 -28.20 1.05
CA GLY A 14 16.93 -27.24 0.24
C GLY A 14 17.80 -26.12 -0.31
N THR A 15 17.23 -25.33 -1.22
CA THR A 15 17.78 -24.04 -1.64
C THR A 15 17.41 -22.93 -0.66
N LYS A 16 18.03 -21.75 -0.77
CA LYS A 16 17.59 -20.57 -0.01
C LYS A 16 16.12 -20.23 -0.30
N ALA A 17 15.72 -20.32 -1.58
CA ALA A 17 14.34 -20.07 -1.99
C ALA A 17 13.36 -21.04 -1.32
N ASP A 18 13.70 -22.33 -1.21
CA ASP A 18 12.84 -23.31 -0.53
C ASP A 18 12.63 -22.94 0.94
N LYS A 19 13.69 -22.53 1.65
CA LYS A 19 13.61 -22.08 3.05
C LYS A 19 12.82 -20.79 3.21
N ASP A 20 12.99 -19.84 2.29
CA ASP A 20 12.25 -18.58 2.30
C ASP A 20 10.74 -18.84 2.07
N ILE A 21 10.39 -19.79 1.21
CA ILE A 21 9.01 -20.24 1.00
C ILE A 21 8.46 -20.95 2.24
N GLU A 22 9.23 -21.85 2.87
CA GLU A 22 8.84 -22.51 4.12
C GLU A 22 8.54 -21.50 5.25
N GLU A 23 9.30 -20.40 5.33
CA GLU A 23 9.08 -19.31 6.28
C GLU A 23 7.80 -18.50 5.99
N ILE A 24 7.40 -18.42 4.72
CA ILE A 24 6.22 -17.68 4.26
C ILE A 24 4.94 -18.54 4.31
N GLN A 25 5.05 -19.85 4.13
CA GLN A 25 3.92 -20.77 4.04
C GLN A 25 2.90 -20.63 5.19
N PRO A 26 3.30 -20.45 6.47
CA PRO A 26 2.35 -20.23 7.55
C PRO A 26 1.44 -19.02 7.34
N TYR A 27 1.94 -17.94 6.70
CA TYR A 27 1.12 -16.78 6.36
C TYR A 27 0.10 -17.14 5.28
N VAL A 28 0.50 -17.87 4.24
CA VAL A 28 -0.40 -18.30 3.15
C VAL A 28 -1.54 -19.17 3.69
N ASP A 29 -1.22 -20.11 4.59
CA ASP A 29 -2.21 -20.97 5.22
C ASP A 29 -3.22 -20.17 6.05
N GLN A 30 -2.74 -19.18 6.82
CA GLN A 30 -3.61 -18.28 7.59
C GLN A 30 -4.46 -17.38 6.69
N ILE A 31 -3.88 -16.82 5.62
CA ILE A 31 -4.61 -16.01 4.62
C ILE A 31 -5.77 -16.83 4.05
N ASN A 32 -5.51 -18.05 3.61
CA ASN A 32 -6.53 -18.91 3.00
C ASN A 32 -7.62 -19.33 4.00
N LYS A 33 -7.25 -19.54 5.27
CA LYS A 33 -8.23 -19.80 6.33
C LYS A 33 -9.16 -18.61 6.54
N ILE A 34 -8.61 -17.39 6.72
CA ILE A 34 -9.39 -16.18 6.93
C ILE A 34 -10.23 -15.85 5.68
N PHE A 35 -9.66 -16.01 4.50
CA PHE A 35 -10.36 -15.83 3.22
C PHE A 35 -11.64 -16.67 3.14
N ALA A 36 -11.61 -17.93 3.58
CA ALA A 36 -12.80 -18.77 3.63
C ALA A 36 -13.87 -18.24 4.60
N GLU A 37 -13.47 -17.65 5.72
CA GLU A 37 -14.38 -17.05 6.71
C GLU A 37 -15.04 -15.77 6.16
N LEU A 38 -14.31 -14.97 5.38
CA LEU A 38 -14.80 -13.72 4.77
C LEU A 38 -15.84 -13.93 3.65
N GLN A 39 -16.01 -15.14 3.11
CA GLN A 39 -16.98 -15.38 2.03
C GLN A 39 -18.44 -15.14 2.45
N ASN A 40 -18.73 -15.19 3.75
CA ASN A 40 -20.09 -15.15 4.28
C ASN A 40 -20.54 -13.76 4.79
N ILE A 41 -19.69 -12.73 4.68
CA ILE A 41 -20.01 -11.38 5.16
C ILE A 41 -20.51 -10.46 4.04
N SER A 42 -21.24 -9.39 4.36
CA SER A 42 -21.67 -8.39 3.34
C SER A 42 -20.49 -7.60 2.79
N ASP A 43 -20.69 -6.93 1.64
CA ASP A 43 -19.65 -6.04 1.08
C ASP A 43 -19.33 -4.88 2.05
N ASP A 44 -20.33 -4.36 2.77
CA ASP A 44 -20.13 -3.37 3.84
C ASP A 44 -19.26 -3.91 4.97
N ALA A 45 -19.48 -5.16 5.40
CA ALA A 45 -18.66 -5.79 6.44
C ALA A 45 -17.22 -6.06 5.95
N LEU A 46 -17.06 -6.47 4.68
CA LEU A 46 -15.73 -6.66 4.08
C LEU A 46 -14.95 -5.34 4.03
N ARG A 47 -15.60 -4.24 3.63
CA ARG A 47 -15.03 -2.89 3.65
C ARG A 47 -14.76 -2.41 5.08
N GLY A 48 -15.62 -2.78 6.03
CA GLY A 48 -15.45 -2.49 7.45
C GLY A 48 -14.16 -3.06 8.06
N LYS A 49 -13.63 -4.16 7.49
CA LYS A 49 -12.35 -4.74 7.90
C LYS A 49 -11.19 -3.75 7.80
N THR A 50 -11.19 -2.84 6.84
CA THR A 50 -10.15 -1.81 6.75
C THR A 50 -10.13 -0.89 7.96
N ALA A 51 -11.30 -0.50 8.48
CA ALA A 51 -11.39 0.31 9.69
C ALA A 51 -10.92 -0.46 10.93
N GLU A 52 -11.30 -1.73 11.05
CA GLU A 52 -10.84 -2.62 12.14
C GLU A 52 -9.32 -2.77 12.14
N LEU A 53 -8.71 -2.99 10.97
CA LEU A 53 -7.27 -3.14 10.81
C LEU A 53 -6.53 -1.83 11.12
N LYS A 54 -7.02 -0.68 10.64
CA LYS A 54 -6.48 0.64 10.98
C LYS A 54 -6.56 0.92 12.48
N GLN A 55 -7.65 0.51 13.14
CA GLN A 55 -7.79 0.66 14.59
C GLN A 55 -6.76 -0.17 15.35
N ARG A 56 -6.52 -1.43 14.96
CA ARG A 56 -5.47 -2.27 15.58
C ARG A 56 -4.09 -1.64 15.47
N ILE A 57 -3.75 -1.04 14.34
CA ILE A 57 -2.50 -0.28 14.17
C ILE A 57 -2.47 0.92 15.12
N ALA A 58 -3.56 1.69 15.18
CA ALA A 58 -3.65 2.87 16.05
C ALA A 58 -3.52 2.51 17.54
N ASP A 59 -4.14 1.40 17.96
CA ASP A 59 -4.07 0.89 19.33
C ASP A 59 -2.63 0.43 19.68
N HIS A 60 -1.97 -0.27 18.75
CA HIS A 60 -0.59 -0.74 18.92
C HIS A 60 0.42 0.42 19.05
N LEU A 61 0.15 1.56 18.42
CA LEU A 61 1.00 2.76 18.41
C LEU A 61 0.51 3.86 19.37
N SER A 62 -0.44 3.53 20.26
CA SER A 62 -1.14 4.53 21.07
C SER A 62 -0.22 5.25 22.06
N GLU A 63 0.75 4.54 22.64
CA GLU A 63 1.70 5.12 23.59
C GLU A 63 2.67 6.10 22.90
N GLU A 64 3.23 5.72 21.75
CA GLU A 64 4.12 6.57 20.96
C GLU A 64 3.37 7.83 20.50
N ARG A 65 2.14 7.65 20.01
CA ARG A 65 1.32 8.76 19.56
C ARG A 65 1.02 9.74 20.68
N LYS A 66 0.68 9.23 21.87
CA LYS A 66 0.45 10.06 23.05
C LYS A 66 1.71 10.83 23.45
N GLN A 67 2.88 10.20 23.41
CA GLN A 67 4.15 10.87 23.71
C GLN A 67 4.45 11.97 22.69
N ILE A 68 4.27 11.71 21.40
CA ILE A 68 4.44 12.69 20.33
C ILE A 68 3.48 13.87 20.54
N ASP A 69 2.19 13.61 20.77
CA ASP A 69 1.17 14.65 20.98
C ASP A 69 1.51 15.53 22.21
N GLU A 70 1.98 14.93 23.31
CA GLU A 70 2.40 15.65 24.52
C GLU A 70 3.65 16.50 24.29
N LEU A 71 4.63 16.00 23.52
CA LEU A 71 5.85 16.73 23.18
C LEU A 71 5.57 17.86 22.18
N SER A 72 4.76 17.62 21.16
CA SER A 72 4.34 18.63 20.18
C SER A 72 3.56 19.76 20.87
N ALA A 73 2.63 19.44 21.78
CA ALA A 73 1.92 20.45 22.54
C ALA A 73 2.84 21.34 23.40
N LYS A 74 3.94 20.77 23.93
CA LYS A 74 4.98 21.54 24.65
C LYS A 74 5.81 22.40 23.70
N ALA A 75 6.17 21.88 22.53
CA ALA A 75 6.97 22.60 21.53
C ALA A 75 6.19 23.78 20.91
N ASP A 76 4.88 23.63 20.76
CA ASP A 76 3.98 24.64 20.21
C ASP A 76 3.60 25.73 21.21
N ASN A 77 3.87 25.54 22.51
CA ASN A 77 3.65 26.58 23.51
C ASN A 77 4.51 27.83 23.17
N PRO A 78 3.90 29.03 23.06
CA PRO A 78 4.62 30.27 22.78
C PRO A 78 5.68 30.64 23.83
N GLU A 79 5.55 30.13 25.05
CA GLU A 79 6.50 30.37 26.16
C GLU A 79 7.74 29.46 26.13
N THR A 80 7.70 28.37 25.35
CA THR A 80 8.83 27.45 25.22
C THR A 80 9.95 28.12 24.42
N ASP A 81 11.15 28.19 25.00
CA ASP A 81 12.30 28.80 24.35
C ASP A 81 12.81 27.95 23.17
N VAL A 82 13.65 28.56 22.32
CA VAL A 82 14.11 27.94 21.07
C VAL A 82 14.96 26.70 21.34
N GLU A 83 15.81 26.69 22.37
CA GLU A 83 16.68 25.54 22.68
C GLU A 83 15.85 24.35 23.18
N GLU A 84 14.81 24.62 23.97
CA GLU A 84 13.89 23.57 24.43
C GLU A 84 13.02 23.05 23.29
N LYS A 85 12.55 23.91 22.38
CA LYS A 85 11.84 23.46 21.17
C LYS A 85 12.68 22.50 20.35
N GLU A 86 13.96 22.83 20.11
CA GLU A 86 14.88 21.96 19.38
C GLU A 86 15.00 20.58 20.05
N ARG A 87 15.18 20.53 21.38
CA ARG A 87 15.23 19.27 22.13
C ARG A 87 13.94 18.46 22.07
N LEU A 88 12.78 19.12 22.11
CA LEU A 88 11.48 18.45 22.00
C LEU A 88 11.29 17.84 20.62
N TYR A 89 11.66 18.55 19.55
CA TYR A 89 11.62 18.02 18.19
C TYR A 89 12.60 16.86 17.99
N ASP A 90 13.81 16.92 18.55
CA ASP A 90 14.75 15.79 18.54
C ASP A 90 14.17 14.54 19.22
N GLN A 91 13.43 14.71 20.32
CA GLN A 91 12.75 13.61 21.00
C GLN A 91 11.61 13.03 20.16
N ILE A 92 10.82 13.89 19.51
CA ILE A 92 9.75 13.46 18.60
C ILE A 92 10.34 12.63 17.45
N ASP A 93 11.41 13.12 16.81
CA ASP A 93 12.07 12.44 15.70
C ASP A 93 12.62 11.06 16.12
N GLN A 94 13.15 10.96 17.34
CA GLN A 94 13.62 9.69 17.89
C GLN A 94 12.46 8.71 18.14
N ILE A 95 11.35 9.17 18.73
CA ILE A 95 10.16 8.32 18.94
C ILE A 95 9.57 7.86 17.60
N GLU A 96 9.47 8.75 16.61
CA GLU A 96 8.99 8.40 15.27
C GLU A 96 9.84 7.32 14.61
N LYS A 97 11.16 7.42 14.78
CA LYS A 97 12.12 6.44 14.27
C LYS A 97 11.96 5.10 14.96
N ASP A 98 11.85 5.09 16.29
CA ASP A 98 11.67 3.87 17.07
C ASP A 98 10.28 3.24 16.83
N SER A 99 9.30 4.03 16.42
CA SER A 99 7.97 3.55 16.04
C SER A 99 7.95 2.75 14.72
N ILE A 100 9.00 2.83 13.90
CA ILE A 100 9.04 2.09 12.61
C ILE A 100 8.98 0.59 12.86
N ASP A 101 9.79 0.07 13.78
CA ASP A 101 9.83 -1.37 14.09
C ASP A 101 8.48 -1.86 14.65
N LYS A 102 7.79 -1.02 15.44
CA LYS A 102 6.44 -1.32 15.95
C LYS A 102 5.39 -1.35 14.85
N VAL A 103 5.49 -0.45 13.87
CA VAL A 103 4.64 -0.48 12.68
C VAL A 103 4.87 -1.79 11.92
N GLU A 104 6.12 -2.20 11.70
CA GLU A 104 6.41 -3.46 11.02
C GLU A 104 5.87 -4.68 11.78
N GLU A 105 6.01 -4.71 13.11
CA GLU A 105 5.48 -5.76 13.97
C GLU A 105 3.96 -5.92 13.81
N VAL A 106 3.19 -4.83 13.96
CA VAL A 106 1.73 -4.89 13.83
C VAL A 106 1.30 -5.19 12.39
N LEU A 107 2.03 -4.69 11.39
CA LEU A 107 1.72 -5.00 9.98
C LEU A 107 1.90 -6.49 9.70
N LEU A 108 2.94 -7.14 10.25
CA LEU A 108 3.12 -8.59 10.15
C LEU A 108 2.02 -9.37 10.87
N GLU A 109 1.56 -8.89 12.03
CA GLU A 109 0.45 -9.50 12.78
C GLU A 109 -0.86 -9.48 11.97
N ILE A 110 -1.18 -8.35 11.35
CA ILE A 110 -2.43 -8.19 10.59
C ILE A 110 -2.34 -8.67 9.14
N LEU A 111 -1.15 -8.97 8.64
CA LEU A 111 -0.90 -9.33 7.23
C LEU A 111 -1.86 -10.42 6.73
N PRO A 112 -2.09 -11.54 7.45
CA PRO A 112 -2.97 -12.58 6.93
C PRO A 112 -4.41 -12.10 6.69
N GLU A 113 -4.94 -11.28 7.59
CA GLU A 113 -6.28 -10.71 7.48
C GLU A 113 -6.34 -9.66 6.36
N ALA A 114 -5.34 -8.77 6.29
CA ALA A 114 -5.27 -7.75 5.24
C ALA A 114 -5.22 -8.35 3.83
N PHE A 115 -4.40 -9.40 3.63
CA PHE A 115 -4.29 -10.08 2.34
C PHE A 115 -5.57 -10.86 2.00
N ALA A 116 -6.20 -11.49 3.00
CA ALA A 116 -7.48 -12.18 2.81
C ALA A 116 -8.59 -11.20 2.39
N VAL A 117 -8.63 -9.99 2.95
CA VAL A 117 -9.56 -8.92 2.57
C VAL A 117 -9.40 -8.56 1.10
N VAL A 118 -8.18 -8.27 0.65
CA VAL A 118 -7.90 -7.94 -0.76
C VAL A 118 -8.26 -9.09 -1.70
N LYS A 119 -7.89 -10.32 -1.34
CA LYS A 119 -8.20 -11.53 -2.13
C LYS A 119 -9.71 -11.75 -2.24
N GLU A 120 -10.47 -11.53 -1.17
CA GLU A 120 -11.92 -11.65 -1.17
C GLU A 120 -12.58 -10.54 -1.99
N THR A 121 -12.09 -9.31 -1.92
CA THR A 121 -12.57 -8.21 -2.79
C THR A 121 -12.34 -8.53 -4.26
N ALA A 122 -11.15 -9.04 -4.61
CA ALA A 122 -10.83 -9.48 -5.96
C ALA A 122 -11.77 -10.59 -6.46
N ARG A 123 -12.04 -11.60 -5.61
CA ARG A 123 -13.00 -12.67 -5.92
C ARG A 123 -14.41 -12.14 -6.16
N ARG A 124 -14.93 -11.27 -5.29
CA ARG A 124 -16.28 -10.70 -5.42
C ARG A 124 -16.43 -9.86 -6.68
N LEU A 125 -15.44 -9.04 -7.03
CA LEU A 125 -15.45 -8.29 -8.29
C LEU A 125 -15.52 -9.23 -9.50
N LYS A 126 -14.72 -10.30 -9.51
CA LYS A 126 -14.73 -11.30 -10.58
C LYS A 126 -16.07 -12.03 -10.68
N GLU A 127 -16.53 -12.60 -9.57
CA GLU A 127 -17.63 -13.58 -9.54
C GLU A 127 -19.01 -12.92 -9.45
N ASN A 128 -19.18 -11.89 -8.62
CA ASN A 128 -20.46 -11.19 -8.46
C ASN A 128 -20.63 -10.07 -9.50
N GLY A 129 -19.53 -9.62 -10.08
CA GLY A 129 -19.48 -8.60 -11.12
C GLY A 129 -19.65 -7.16 -10.66
N LYS A 130 -19.90 -6.96 -9.37
CA LYS A 130 -19.92 -5.66 -8.70
C LYS A 130 -19.83 -5.84 -7.18
N LEU A 131 -19.49 -4.76 -6.49
CA LEU A 131 -19.63 -4.60 -5.05
C LEU A 131 -20.64 -3.50 -4.77
N VAL A 132 -21.52 -3.70 -3.78
CA VAL A 132 -22.56 -2.72 -3.41
C VAL A 132 -22.51 -2.45 -1.93
N VAL A 133 -22.33 -1.18 -1.57
CA VAL A 133 -22.04 -0.77 -0.20
C VAL A 133 -22.72 0.55 0.15
N THR A 134 -22.86 0.86 1.43
CA THR A 134 -23.43 2.13 1.88
C THR A 134 -22.53 3.30 1.46
N ALA A 135 -23.07 4.32 0.77
CA ALA A 135 -22.24 5.36 0.19
C ALA A 135 -21.59 6.29 1.23
N THR A 136 -20.27 6.39 1.20
CA THR A 136 -19.45 7.36 1.95
C THR A 136 -19.25 8.67 1.17
N GLU A 137 -18.73 9.71 1.81
CA GLU A 137 -18.36 10.96 1.10
C GLU A 137 -17.31 10.71 0.03
N MET A 138 -16.30 9.86 0.32
CA MET A 138 -15.30 9.43 -0.66
C MET A 138 -15.95 8.77 -1.88
N ASP A 139 -16.96 7.92 -1.69
CA ASP A 139 -17.65 7.27 -2.82
C ASP A 139 -18.34 8.29 -3.74
N ARG A 140 -18.88 9.37 -3.15
CA ARG A 140 -19.51 10.47 -3.90
C ARG A 140 -18.48 11.28 -4.67
N ASP A 141 -17.33 11.55 -4.06
CA ASP A 141 -16.22 12.23 -4.72
C ASP A 141 -15.67 11.40 -5.89
N LEU A 142 -15.50 10.08 -5.69
CA LEU A 142 -15.06 9.16 -6.74
C LEU A 142 -16.07 9.07 -7.88
N ALA A 143 -17.36 9.04 -7.58
CA ALA A 143 -18.42 9.07 -8.59
C ALA A 143 -18.38 10.36 -9.43
N ALA A 144 -18.05 11.50 -8.82
CA ALA A 144 -17.93 12.79 -9.51
C ALA A 144 -16.64 12.92 -10.33
N THR A 145 -15.52 12.38 -9.83
CA THR A 145 -14.18 12.64 -10.39
C THR A 145 -13.66 11.53 -11.30
N LYS A 146 -13.90 10.26 -10.97
CA LYS A 146 -13.41 9.10 -11.73
C LYS A 146 -14.51 8.35 -12.49
N GLY A 147 -15.77 8.51 -12.09
CA GLY A 147 -16.95 8.10 -12.88
C GLY A 147 -17.22 6.59 -12.97
N TYR A 148 -16.37 5.72 -12.40
CA TYR A 148 -16.63 4.28 -12.35
C TYR A 148 -17.52 3.88 -11.16
N VAL A 149 -17.60 4.69 -10.09
CA VAL A 149 -18.54 4.48 -8.97
C VAL A 149 -19.90 5.07 -9.33
N LYS A 150 -20.98 4.32 -9.07
CA LYS A 150 -22.36 4.81 -9.23
C LYS A 150 -23.03 4.97 -7.88
N ILE A 151 -23.66 6.12 -7.66
CA ILE A 151 -24.42 6.43 -6.44
C ILE A 151 -25.92 6.36 -6.73
N GLU A 152 -26.63 5.41 -6.10
CA GLU A 152 -28.07 5.23 -6.25
C GLU A 152 -28.71 4.90 -4.89
N GLY A 153 -29.74 5.65 -4.49
CA GLY A 153 -30.51 5.36 -3.28
C GLY A 153 -29.70 5.33 -1.97
N GLY A 154 -28.57 6.05 -1.90
CA GLY A 154 -27.68 6.04 -0.73
C GLY A 154 -26.62 4.93 -0.74
N TYR A 155 -26.55 4.13 -1.81
CA TYR A 155 -25.55 3.08 -2.00
C TYR A 155 -24.55 3.46 -3.09
N ALA A 156 -23.32 3.02 -2.92
CA ALA A 156 -22.26 3.07 -3.91
C ALA A 156 -22.10 1.69 -4.55
N THR A 157 -22.04 1.65 -5.89
CA THR A 157 -21.78 0.44 -6.66
C THR A 157 -20.44 0.55 -7.37
N TYR A 158 -19.54 -0.39 -7.10
CA TYR A 158 -18.26 -0.56 -7.78
C TYR A 158 -18.42 -1.68 -8.82
N PRO A 159 -18.42 -1.38 -10.13
CA PRO A 159 -18.55 -2.39 -11.17
C PRO A 159 -17.26 -3.18 -11.35
N LYS A 160 -17.33 -4.38 -11.93
CA LYS A 160 -16.14 -5.13 -12.35
C LYS A 160 -15.44 -4.55 -13.59
N THR A 161 -16.03 -3.56 -14.25
CA THR A 161 -15.53 -2.97 -15.50
C THR A 161 -15.39 -1.46 -15.38
N TRP A 162 -14.25 -0.91 -15.78
CA TRP A 162 -13.98 0.53 -15.78
C TRP A 162 -12.92 0.89 -16.83
N LEU A 163 -12.68 2.18 -17.04
CA LEU A 163 -11.60 2.65 -17.90
C LEU A 163 -10.28 2.70 -17.12
N ALA A 164 -9.22 2.13 -17.69
CA ALA A 164 -7.85 2.29 -17.24
C ALA A 164 -6.90 2.44 -18.43
N GLY A 165 -6.01 3.43 -18.40
CA GLY A 165 -5.08 3.72 -19.50
C GLY A 165 -5.79 4.09 -20.81
N GLY A 166 -7.02 4.60 -20.74
CA GLY A 166 -7.86 4.90 -21.91
C GLY A 166 -8.60 3.70 -22.52
N THR A 167 -8.51 2.51 -21.91
CA THR A 167 -9.21 1.30 -22.38
C THR A 167 -10.13 0.72 -21.32
N GLU A 168 -11.24 0.11 -21.72
CA GLU A 168 -12.09 -0.63 -20.79
C GLU A 168 -11.38 -1.90 -20.34
N VAL A 169 -11.22 -2.03 -19.02
CA VAL A 169 -10.68 -3.21 -18.36
C VAL A 169 -11.82 -3.93 -17.64
N THR A 170 -11.77 -5.26 -17.64
CA THR A 170 -12.66 -6.11 -16.85
C THR A 170 -11.83 -6.83 -15.79
N TRP A 171 -12.21 -6.69 -14.53
CA TRP A 171 -11.62 -7.46 -13.44
C TRP A 171 -12.04 -8.93 -13.54
N ASP A 172 -11.08 -9.80 -13.86
CA ASP A 172 -11.28 -11.25 -14.00
C ASP A 172 -10.23 -12.05 -13.19
N MET A 173 -9.72 -11.47 -12.12
CA MET A 173 -8.55 -11.96 -11.40
C MET A 173 -8.86 -12.32 -9.94
N VAL A 174 -8.23 -13.38 -9.44
CA VAL A 174 -8.20 -13.78 -8.02
C VAL A 174 -6.79 -14.26 -7.72
N HIS A 175 -6.25 -13.88 -6.56
CA HIS A 175 -4.89 -14.24 -6.18
C HIS A 175 -4.72 -15.75 -5.98
N TYR A 176 -3.73 -16.34 -6.66
CA TYR A 176 -3.22 -17.68 -6.40
C TYR A 176 -2.27 -17.70 -5.20
N ASP A 177 -2.02 -18.88 -4.63
CA ASP A 177 -1.14 -19.02 -3.46
C ASP A 177 0.30 -18.57 -3.76
N VAL A 178 0.81 -18.81 -4.96
CA VAL A 178 2.12 -18.30 -5.39
C VAL A 178 2.18 -16.78 -5.42
N GLN A 179 1.05 -16.11 -5.69
CA GLN A 179 0.95 -14.65 -5.64
C GLN A 179 0.86 -14.14 -4.21
N LEU A 180 0.24 -14.91 -3.30
CA LEU A 180 0.29 -14.62 -1.86
C LEU A 180 1.74 -14.69 -1.35
N ILE A 181 2.50 -15.72 -1.74
CA ILE A 181 3.92 -15.84 -1.40
C ILE A 181 4.69 -14.59 -1.88
N GLY A 182 4.50 -14.20 -3.14
CA GLY A 182 5.11 -12.98 -3.70
C GLY A 182 4.75 -11.73 -2.89
N GLY A 183 3.48 -11.57 -2.49
CA GLY A 183 3.03 -10.45 -1.68
C GLY A 183 3.69 -10.41 -0.30
N VAL A 184 3.84 -11.56 0.38
CA VAL A 184 4.52 -11.63 1.69
C VAL A 184 6.00 -11.31 1.54
N ALA A 185 6.65 -11.82 0.48
CA ALA A 185 8.04 -11.52 0.19
C ALA A 185 8.27 -10.01 -0.01
N LEU A 186 7.40 -9.35 -0.78
CA LEU A 186 7.46 -7.90 -0.99
C LEU A 186 7.25 -7.11 0.31
N HIS A 187 6.28 -7.49 1.14
CA HIS A 187 6.08 -6.84 2.44
C HIS A 187 7.31 -6.98 3.34
N LYS A 188 7.95 -8.15 3.36
CA LYS A 188 9.21 -8.41 4.08
C LYS A 188 10.45 -7.73 3.47
N GLY A 189 10.29 -6.81 2.53
CA GLY A 189 11.39 -6.07 1.90
C GLY A 189 12.28 -6.93 0.99
N ARG A 190 11.78 -8.06 0.48
CA ARG A 190 12.52 -8.95 -0.42
C ARG A 190 12.11 -8.73 -1.88
N ILE A 191 12.98 -9.15 -2.80
CA ILE A 191 12.66 -9.19 -4.24
C ILE A 191 11.86 -10.46 -4.53
N ALA A 192 10.65 -10.32 -5.07
CA ALA A 192 9.83 -11.42 -5.55
C ALA A 192 10.08 -11.64 -7.05
N GLU A 193 10.92 -12.61 -7.40
CA GLU A 193 11.14 -13.01 -8.80
C GLU A 193 9.93 -13.81 -9.32
N MET A 194 9.21 -13.25 -10.28
CA MET A 194 8.02 -13.85 -10.89
C MET A 194 8.12 -13.78 -12.41
N ALA A 195 7.77 -14.88 -13.08
CA ALA A 195 7.78 -14.92 -14.54
C ALA A 195 6.74 -13.97 -15.14
N THR A 196 6.99 -13.50 -16.36
CA THR A 196 6.02 -12.68 -17.09
C THR A 196 4.71 -13.44 -17.25
N GLY A 197 3.60 -12.79 -16.89
CA GLY A 197 2.26 -13.41 -16.91
C GLY A 197 1.80 -13.96 -15.56
N GLU A 198 2.67 -14.06 -14.55
CA GLU A 198 2.30 -14.49 -13.19
C GLU A 198 1.51 -13.44 -12.39
N GLY A 199 1.17 -12.30 -13.00
CA GLY A 199 0.34 -11.26 -12.41
C GLY A 199 1.04 -10.37 -11.37
N LYS A 200 2.27 -9.91 -11.67
CA LYS A 200 3.04 -8.96 -10.81
C LYS A 200 2.19 -7.77 -10.32
N THR A 201 1.43 -7.13 -11.22
CA THR A 201 0.55 -6.00 -10.88
C THR A 201 -0.52 -6.39 -9.85
N LEU A 202 -1.11 -7.59 -9.98
CA LEU A 202 -2.08 -8.10 -9.01
C LEU A 202 -1.42 -8.43 -7.67
N VAL A 203 -0.23 -9.02 -7.68
CA VAL A 203 0.54 -9.36 -6.48
C VAL A 203 0.82 -8.12 -5.64
N ALA A 204 1.24 -7.02 -6.29
CA ALA A 204 1.55 -5.76 -5.62
C ALA A 204 0.37 -5.20 -4.81
N THR A 205 -0.88 -5.51 -5.19
CA THR A 205 -2.06 -5.03 -4.45
C THR A 205 -2.10 -5.46 -2.98
N LEU A 206 -1.52 -6.62 -2.66
CA LEU A 206 -1.51 -7.16 -1.30
C LEU A 206 -0.63 -6.33 -0.35
N PRO A 207 0.69 -6.21 -0.57
CA PRO A 207 1.56 -5.40 0.29
C PRO A 207 1.25 -3.89 0.18
N VAL A 208 0.78 -3.39 -0.98
CA VAL A 208 0.39 -1.98 -1.10
C VAL A 208 -0.78 -1.66 -0.18
N TYR A 209 -1.83 -2.48 -0.21
CA TYR A 209 -2.98 -2.31 0.68
C TYR A 209 -2.54 -2.36 2.15
N LEU A 210 -1.79 -3.39 2.55
CA LEU A 210 -1.32 -3.57 3.93
C LEU A 210 -0.52 -2.38 4.43
N ASN A 211 0.53 -1.97 3.71
CA ASN A 211 1.42 -0.89 4.14
C ASN A 211 0.73 0.48 4.10
N ALA A 212 -0.28 0.67 3.23
CA ALA A 212 -1.07 1.89 3.20
C ALA A 212 -1.94 2.07 4.46
N LEU A 213 -2.29 0.98 5.18
CA LEU A 213 -3.09 1.06 6.40
C LEU A 213 -2.40 1.83 7.53
N ALA A 214 -1.06 1.89 7.52
CA ALA A 214 -0.29 2.68 8.49
C ALA A 214 -0.42 4.21 8.29
N GLY A 215 -1.01 4.67 7.18
CA GLY A 215 -1.20 6.10 6.88
C GLY A 215 0.10 6.85 6.53
N ARG A 216 1.23 6.14 6.43
CA ARG A 216 2.57 6.71 6.16
C ARG A 216 2.92 6.76 4.68
N GLY A 217 2.09 6.15 3.82
CA GLY A 217 2.23 6.20 2.37
C GLY A 217 2.97 5.05 1.75
N VAL A 218 2.57 4.72 0.52
CA VAL A 218 3.19 3.70 -0.31
C VAL A 218 3.48 4.27 -1.69
N HIS A 219 4.73 4.15 -2.14
CA HIS A 219 5.13 4.50 -3.50
C HIS A 219 5.18 3.23 -4.37
N LEU A 220 4.38 3.18 -5.43
CA LEU A 220 4.50 2.15 -6.46
C LEU A 220 5.23 2.75 -7.67
N VAL A 221 6.47 2.32 -7.83
CA VAL A 221 7.39 2.81 -8.87
C VAL A 221 7.29 1.93 -10.09
N THR A 222 7.08 2.54 -11.26
CA THR A 222 7.06 1.87 -12.55
C THR A 222 8.11 2.47 -13.49
N VAL A 223 8.34 1.84 -14.64
CA VAL A 223 9.37 2.24 -15.61
C VAL A 223 8.96 3.38 -16.54
N ASN A 224 7.66 3.66 -16.69
CA ASN A 224 7.18 4.76 -17.54
C ASN A 224 5.82 5.31 -17.11
N ASP A 225 5.51 6.51 -17.58
CA ASP A 225 4.34 7.27 -17.17
C ASP A 225 3.01 6.60 -17.57
N TYR A 226 2.97 5.95 -18.74
CA TYR A 226 1.81 5.19 -19.18
C TYR A 226 1.47 4.05 -18.22
N LEU A 227 2.47 3.25 -17.83
CA LEU A 227 2.29 2.15 -16.86
C LEU A 227 1.86 2.69 -15.49
N ALA A 228 2.50 3.76 -14.99
CA ALA A 228 2.11 4.39 -13.73
C ALA A 228 0.63 4.81 -13.74
N LYS A 229 0.20 5.52 -14.80
CA LYS A 229 -1.18 5.99 -14.96
C LYS A 229 -2.14 4.82 -15.09
N ARG A 230 -1.87 3.88 -16.01
CA ARG A 230 -2.70 2.70 -16.27
C ARG A 230 -2.88 1.88 -14.99
N ASP A 231 -1.80 1.57 -14.27
CA ASP A 231 -1.88 0.69 -13.11
C ASP A 231 -2.53 1.37 -11.91
N SER A 232 -2.35 2.69 -11.76
CA SER A 232 -3.09 3.48 -10.76
C SER A 232 -4.60 3.46 -11.01
N GLU A 233 -5.02 3.45 -12.28
CA GLU A 233 -6.44 3.41 -12.67
C GLU A 233 -6.99 1.99 -12.67
N TRP A 234 -6.15 1.01 -12.99
CA TRP A 234 -6.56 -0.38 -13.04
C TRP A 234 -6.66 -0.98 -11.64
N MET A 235 -5.68 -0.78 -10.76
CA MET A 235 -5.74 -1.30 -9.38
C MET A 235 -6.48 -0.34 -8.42
N GLY A 236 -6.61 0.94 -8.78
CA GLY A 236 -7.23 1.99 -7.97
C GLY A 236 -8.57 1.61 -7.32
N PRO A 237 -9.57 1.15 -8.10
CA PRO A 237 -10.89 0.81 -7.56
C PRO A 237 -10.87 -0.25 -6.46
N LEU A 238 -9.88 -1.15 -6.46
CA LEU A 238 -9.71 -2.15 -5.41
C LEU A 238 -9.36 -1.51 -4.06
N TYR A 239 -8.45 -0.52 -4.07
CA TYR A 239 -8.04 0.20 -2.86
C TYR A 239 -9.09 1.24 -2.44
N GLU A 240 -9.68 1.91 -3.41
CA GLU A 240 -10.68 2.96 -3.22
C GLU A 240 -12.00 2.39 -2.68
N PHE A 241 -12.34 1.15 -3.02
CA PHE A 241 -13.41 0.40 -2.34
C PHE A 241 -13.18 0.30 -0.83
N HIS A 242 -11.93 0.13 -0.41
CA HIS A 242 -11.51 0.04 1.00
C HIS A 242 -11.24 1.40 1.64
N GLY A 243 -11.64 2.50 0.99
CA GLY A 243 -11.49 3.84 1.54
C GLY A 243 -10.05 4.37 1.55
N LEU A 244 -9.17 3.83 0.70
CA LEU A 244 -7.82 4.33 0.48
C LEU A 244 -7.78 5.28 -0.72
N LYS A 245 -7.09 6.40 -0.59
CA LYS A 245 -6.85 7.36 -1.68
C LYS A 245 -5.71 6.89 -2.56
N VAL A 246 -5.92 6.92 -3.87
CA VAL A 246 -4.93 6.51 -4.87
C VAL A 246 -4.75 7.61 -5.91
N ASP A 247 -3.51 8.00 -6.13
CA ASP A 247 -3.16 8.95 -7.18
C ASP A 247 -1.84 8.61 -7.89
N CYS A 248 -1.57 9.29 -9.00
CA CYS A 248 -0.36 9.13 -9.80
C CYS A 248 0.30 10.48 -10.05
N ILE A 249 1.56 10.63 -9.62
CA ILE A 249 2.28 11.90 -9.72
C ILE A 249 2.53 12.34 -11.17
N ASP A 250 2.65 11.39 -12.10
CA ASP A 250 2.81 11.65 -13.54
C ASP A 250 1.56 12.28 -14.20
N LYS A 251 0.44 12.41 -13.47
CA LYS A 251 -0.76 13.14 -13.92
C LYS A 251 -0.68 14.64 -13.65
N HIS A 252 0.24 15.06 -12.77
CA HIS A 252 0.25 16.40 -12.18
C HIS A 252 1.55 17.14 -12.50
N GLN A 253 1.43 18.46 -12.66
CA GLN A 253 2.60 19.29 -12.88
C GLN A 253 3.51 19.30 -11.64
N PRO A 254 4.84 19.28 -11.81
CA PRO A 254 5.77 19.44 -10.70
C PRO A 254 5.47 20.67 -9.84
N ASN A 255 5.68 20.55 -8.52
CA ASN A 255 5.46 21.61 -7.52
C ASN A 255 4.02 22.16 -7.43
N SER A 256 3.05 21.51 -8.07
CA SER A 256 1.64 21.94 -7.99
C SER A 256 0.96 21.42 -6.72
N ASN A 257 -0.20 22.01 -6.38
CA ASN A 257 -0.99 21.54 -5.24
C ASN A 257 -1.53 20.13 -5.47
N GLU A 258 -1.85 19.78 -6.71
CA GLU A 258 -2.29 18.45 -7.12
C GLU A 258 -1.16 17.42 -6.94
N ARG A 259 0.10 17.81 -7.25
CA ARG A 259 1.28 16.96 -7.00
C ARG A 259 1.45 16.64 -5.52
N ARG A 260 1.31 17.65 -4.65
CA ARG A 260 1.34 17.48 -3.19
C ARG A 260 0.15 16.63 -2.71
N ALA A 261 -1.03 16.83 -3.27
CA ALA A 261 -2.20 16.00 -2.97
C ALA A 261 -1.96 14.53 -3.36
N ALA A 262 -1.28 14.26 -4.47
CA ALA A 262 -0.93 12.91 -4.90
C ALA A 262 0.05 12.20 -3.95
N TYR A 263 1.04 12.90 -3.38
CA TYR A 263 1.90 12.35 -2.32
C TYR A 263 1.18 12.15 -0.98
N ASN A 264 0.16 12.97 -0.71
CA ASN A 264 -0.70 12.84 0.46
C ASN A 264 -1.79 11.77 0.32
N ALA A 265 -1.95 11.17 -0.86
CA ALA A 265 -2.75 9.95 -1.03
C ALA A 265 -2.14 8.79 -0.24
N ASP A 266 -2.95 7.81 0.16
CA ASP A 266 -2.46 6.61 0.86
C ASP A 266 -1.49 5.81 -0.03
N ILE A 267 -1.75 5.82 -1.34
CA ILE A 267 -0.97 5.12 -2.36
C ILE A 267 -0.65 6.10 -3.51
N THR A 268 0.63 6.23 -3.83
CA THR A 268 1.14 7.10 -4.88
C THR A 268 1.86 6.27 -5.95
N PHE A 269 1.32 6.26 -7.16
CA PHE A 269 1.97 5.67 -8.33
C PHE A 269 2.88 6.70 -8.99
N GLY A 270 4.01 6.25 -9.53
CA GLY A 270 4.84 7.14 -10.33
C GLY A 270 6.01 6.46 -11.01
N THR A 271 6.76 7.23 -11.78
CA THR A 271 8.05 6.78 -12.32
C THR A 271 9.21 7.07 -11.37
N ASN A 272 10.28 6.28 -11.46
CA ASN A 272 11.51 6.51 -10.69
C ASN A 272 12.08 7.93 -10.89
N ASN A 273 12.03 8.43 -12.12
CA ASN A 273 12.47 9.78 -12.46
C ASN A 273 11.65 10.84 -11.72
N GLU A 274 10.32 10.75 -11.74
CA GLU A 274 9.46 11.74 -11.11
C GLU A 274 9.60 11.76 -9.58
N PHE A 275 9.70 10.58 -8.94
CA PHE A 275 10.01 10.48 -7.51
C PHE A 275 11.38 11.09 -7.18
N GLY A 276 12.41 10.77 -7.97
CA GLY A 276 13.76 11.29 -7.75
C GLY A 276 13.87 12.80 -7.97
N PHE A 277 13.24 13.34 -9.01
CA PHE A 277 13.25 14.77 -9.29
C PHE A 277 12.48 15.57 -8.25
N ASP A 278 11.35 15.07 -7.74
CA ASP A 278 10.66 15.71 -6.63
C ASP A 278 11.51 15.74 -5.37
N TYR A 279 12.20 14.65 -5.03
CA TYR A 279 13.14 14.65 -3.91
C TYR A 279 14.22 15.72 -4.06
N LEU A 280 14.82 15.84 -5.26
CA LEU A 280 15.82 16.88 -5.54
C LEU A 280 15.22 18.29 -5.45
N ARG A 281 14.01 18.50 -5.97
CA ARG A 281 13.30 19.79 -5.91
C ARG A 281 12.98 20.18 -4.47
N ASP A 282 12.53 19.25 -3.65
CA ASP A 282 12.24 19.44 -2.24
C ASP A 282 13.50 19.84 -1.46
N ASN A 283 14.66 19.27 -1.78
CA ASN A 283 15.94 19.66 -1.18
C ASN A 283 16.48 21.03 -1.68
N MET A 284 15.84 21.63 -2.68
CA MET A 284 16.11 22.99 -3.15
C MET A 284 15.02 24.00 -2.74
N ALA A 285 13.96 23.53 -2.07
CA ALA A 285 12.87 24.37 -1.60
C ALA A 285 13.37 25.39 -0.56
N ARG A 286 12.79 26.59 -0.57
CA ARG A 286 13.13 27.65 0.39
C ARG A 286 12.20 27.66 1.59
N GLU A 287 10.98 27.20 1.40
CA GLU A 287 9.92 27.21 2.40
C GLU A 287 9.31 25.81 2.51
N ALA A 288 8.88 25.44 3.72
CA ALA A 288 8.26 24.12 3.96
C ALA A 288 6.97 23.92 3.14
N GLY A 289 6.27 25.00 2.79
CA GLY A 289 5.07 24.95 1.94
C GLY A 289 5.34 24.56 0.49
N ASP A 290 6.59 24.67 0.02
CA ASP A 290 6.97 24.30 -1.35
C ASP A 290 7.20 22.80 -1.50
N LEU A 291 7.45 22.07 -0.40
CA LEU A 291 7.69 20.63 -0.39
C LEU A 291 6.48 19.89 -0.96
N VAL A 292 6.72 18.90 -1.83
CA VAL A 292 5.65 18.05 -2.38
C VAL A 292 5.64 16.65 -1.78
N GLN A 293 6.81 16.09 -1.45
CA GLN A 293 6.90 14.77 -0.84
C GLN A 293 6.63 14.81 0.66
N ARG A 294 6.36 13.63 1.18
CA ARG A 294 6.41 13.32 2.61
C ARG A 294 7.55 12.33 2.88
N LYS A 295 7.80 12.05 4.16
CA LYS A 295 8.80 11.08 4.64
C LYS A 295 8.65 9.74 3.88
N HIS A 296 9.76 9.22 3.35
CA HIS A 296 9.76 7.97 2.59
C HIS A 296 9.50 6.79 3.52
N ASN A 297 8.40 6.08 3.29
CA ASN A 297 7.95 4.98 4.16
C ASN A 297 8.14 3.60 3.52
N TYR A 298 7.45 3.34 2.41
CA TYR A 298 7.52 2.05 1.74
C TYR A 298 7.42 2.23 0.23
N ALA A 299 8.24 1.50 -0.53
CA ALA A 299 8.24 1.56 -1.99
C ALA A 299 8.33 0.14 -2.59
N ILE A 300 7.50 -0.11 -3.60
CA ILE A 300 7.62 -1.28 -4.48
C ILE A 300 8.11 -0.78 -5.83
N VAL A 301 9.20 -1.37 -6.32
CA VAL A 301 9.77 -1.06 -7.63
C VAL A 301 9.43 -2.19 -8.59
N ASP A 302 8.54 -1.91 -9.54
CA ASP A 302 8.28 -2.82 -10.65
C ASP A 302 9.44 -2.77 -11.68
N GLU A 303 9.71 -3.91 -12.31
CA GLU A 303 10.89 -4.14 -13.16
C GLU A 303 12.19 -3.62 -12.52
N VAL A 304 12.45 -4.10 -11.29
CA VAL A 304 13.55 -3.68 -10.43
C VAL A 304 14.93 -3.74 -11.09
N ASP A 305 15.14 -4.71 -11.99
CA ASP A 305 16.36 -4.87 -12.77
C ASP A 305 16.57 -3.73 -13.78
N SER A 306 15.49 -3.18 -14.34
CA SER A 306 15.57 -2.04 -15.26
C SER A 306 15.73 -0.69 -14.53
N VAL A 307 15.38 -0.63 -13.24
CA VAL A 307 15.38 0.62 -12.46
C VAL A 307 16.61 0.75 -11.56
N LEU A 308 17.08 -0.35 -10.96
CA LEU A 308 18.15 -0.35 -9.94
C LEU A 308 19.50 -0.93 -10.43
N ILE A 309 19.61 -1.37 -11.69
CA ILE A 309 20.84 -1.88 -12.31
C ILE A 309 21.13 -1.09 -13.59
#